data_AF-A0A7S2A0U3-F1
#
_entry.id   AF-A0A7S2A0U3-F1
#
_cell.length_a   1.000
_cell.length_b   1.000
_cell.length_c   1.000
_cell.angle_alpha   90.00
_cell.angle_beta   90.00
_cell.angle_gamma   90.00
#
_symmetry.space_group_name_H-M   'P 1'
#
loop_
_entity.id
_entity.type
_entity.pdbx_description
1 polymer ?
#
loop_
_entity_poly.entity_id
_entity_poly.type
_entity_poly.pdbx_seq_one_letter_code
_entity_poly.pdbx_strand_id
1 'polypeptide(L)'
;MAPSLFELINVNSKDKVDEGAVIQAAQQNPEDLDQIFEFDVSRYLVETQVCPLHKAIELELSTDVIASLISTFAIRQKVNLGWTALLWICRTDNPSYETLSVVLDAWPDAARENAGSAGTPLHLICLNESASLETLSVVLNAWPEAARE
;
A
#
# COMPACT_ATOMS: atom_id res chain seq x y z
N MET A 1 16.86 24.24 -2.85
CA MET A 1 16.79 22.88 -3.43
C MET A 1 16.12 22.04 -2.37
N ALA A 2 14.99 21.38 -2.67
CA ALA A 2 14.40 20.45 -1.71
C ALA A 2 15.35 19.24 -1.56
N PRO A 3 15.56 18.71 -0.35
CA PRO A 3 16.37 17.51 -0.16
C PRO A 3 15.76 16.34 -0.93
N SER A 4 16.62 15.49 -1.51
CA SER A 4 16.18 14.29 -2.22
C SER A 4 15.55 13.28 -1.26
N LEU A 5 14.69 12.42 -1.78
CA LEU A 5 14.04 11.36 -1.00
C LEU A 5 15.07 10.47 -0.29
N PHE A 6 16.21 10.20 -0.96
CA PHE A 6 17.35 9.46 -0.40
C PHE A 6 18.00 10.17 0.79
N GLU A 7 18.15 11.51 0.75
CA GLU A 7 18.72 12.29 1.85
C GLU A 7 17.81 12.35 3.08
N LEU A 8 16.49 12.29 2.87
CA LEU A 8 15.50 12.29 3.96
C LEU A 8 15.40 10.94 4.67
N ILE A 9 15.72 9.84 3.97
CA ILE A 9 15.46 8.47 4.41
C ILE A 9 16.74 7.75 4.89
N ASN A 10 17.93 8.22 4.49
CA ASN A 10 19.21 7.64 4.92
C ASN A 10 19.69 8.16 6.29
N VAL A 11 18.82 8.15 7.31
CA VAL A 11 19.19 8.51 8.68
C VAL A 11 19.24 7.27 9.55
N ASN A 12 20.46 6.92 9.92
CA ASN A 12 20.82 5.96 10.98
C ASN A 12 19.82 6.03 12.15
N SER A 13 19.43 4.88 12.68
CA SER A 13 18.32 4.58 13.63
C SER A 13 18.30 5.30 14.99
N LYS A 14 18.72 6.56 15.08
CA LYS A 14 18.81 7.36 16.32
C LYS A 14 18.12 8.72 16.28
N ASP A 15 17.86 9.28 15.11
CA ASP A 15 17.09 10.54 14.99
C ASP A 15 15.68 10.25 14.49
N LYS A 16 14.68 10.93 15.08
CA LYS A 16 13.29 10.87 14.59
C LYS A 16 13.26 11.47 13.18
N VAL A 17 13.05 10.61 12.18
CA VAL A 17 12.78 11.03 10.81
C VAL A 17 11.57 11.96 10.81
N ASP A 18 11.66 13.08 10.09
CA ASP A 18 10.50 13.94 9.85
C ASP A 18 9.61 13.27 8.80
N GLU A 19 8.61 12.54 9.30
CA GLU A 19 7.64 11.82 8.48
C GLU A 19 6.91 12.75 7.49
N GLY A 20 6.66 14.00 7.87
CA GLY A 20 6.03 14.99 6.99
C GLY A 20 6.94 15.39 5.82
N ALA A 21 8.25 15.52 6.05
CA ALA A 21 9.22 15.80 5.00
C ALA A 21 9.35 14.62 4.02
N VAL A 22 9.32 13.39 4.53
CA VAL A 22 9.35 12.16 3.69
C VAL A 22 8.12 12.10 2.79
N ILE A 23 6.93 12.28 3.36
CA ILE A 23 5.67 12.33 2.59
C ILE A 23 5.75 13.45 1.54
N GLN A 24 6.17 14.66 1.90
CA GLN A 24 6.25 15.75 0.93
C GLN A 24 7.19 15.45 -0.26
N ALA A 25 8.33 14.84 0.00
CA ALA A 25 9.28 14.46 -1.04
C ALA A 25 8.76 13.32 -1.92
N ALA A 26 8.12 12.31 -1.30
CA ALA A 26 7.53 11.17 -1.99
C ALA A 26 6.42 11.59 -2.96
N GLN A 27 5.66 12.62 -2.60
CA GLN A 27 4.60 13.19 -3.43
C GLN A 27 5.16 13.83 -4.70
N GLN A 28 6.36 14.39 -4.61
CA GLN A 28 7.01 15.10 -5.71
C GLN A 28 7.80 14.17 -6.63
N ASN A 29 8.42 13.12 -6.07
CA ASN A 29 9.29 12.19 -6.81
C ASN A 29 8.96 10.72 -6.41
N PRO A 30 7.76 10.21 -6.77
CA PRO A 30 7.33 8.87 -6.38
C PRO A 30 8.13 7.74 -7.05
N GLU A 31 8.84 8.03 -8.14
CA GLU A 31 9.80 7.13 -8.79
C GLU A 31 11.08 6.89 -7.98
N ASP A 32 11.32 7.68 -6.93
CA ASP A 32 12.45 7.44 -6.02
C ASP A 32 12.07 6.45 -4.90
N LEU A 33 10.80 6.03 -4.81
CA LEU A 33 10.32 5.12 -3.76
C LEU A 33 11.00 3.75 -3.80
N ASP A 34 11.44 3.29 -4.97
CA ASP A 34 12.21 2.05 -5.15
C ASP A 34 13.63 2.13 -4.56
N GLN A 35 14.10 3.34 -4.25
CA GLN A 35 15.36 3.58 -3.56
C GLN A 35 15.19 3.65 -2.03
N ILE A 36 13.95 3.65 -1.53
CA ILE A 36 13.67 3.56 -0.09
C ILE A 36 14.01 2.15 0.36
N PHE A 37 14.96 2.05 1.29
CA PHE A 37 15.22 0.83 2.01
C PHE A 37 14.77 1.01 3.46
N GLU A 38 13.85 0.17 3.92
CA GLU A 38 13.61 0.04 5.35
C GLU A 38 14.60 -0.93 5.99
N PHE A 39 15.29 -0.47 7.03
CA PHE A 39 16.04 -1.33 7.94
C PHE A 39 15.12 -1.68 9.13
N ASP A 40 14.12 -2.54 8.92
CA ASP A 40 13.30 -3.02 10.03
C ASP A 40 14.07 -4.04 10.86
N VAL A 41 14.75 -3.56 11.91
CA VAL A 41 15.53 -4.39 12.84
C VAL A 41 14.63 -5.26 13.74
N SER A 42 13.32 -5.03 13.75
CA SER A 42 12.38 -5.63 14.70
C SER A 42 11.74 -6.93 14.21
N ARG A 43 11.76 -7.20 12.90
CA ARG A 43 11.15 -8.39 12.30
C ARG A 43 12.16 -9.08 11.38
N TYR A 44 12.74 -10.17 11.90
CA TYR A 44 13.55 -11.17 11.20
C TYR A 44 13.65 -10.98 9.69
N LEU A 45 14.83 -10.53 9.25
CA LEU A 45 15.37 -10.53 7.88
C LEU A 45 14.50 -11.26 6.86
N VAL A 46 13.59 -10.52 6.23
CA VAL A 46 13.18 -10.80 4.86
C VAL A 46 13.52 -9.53 4.11
N GLU A 47 14.40 -9.62 3.10
CA GLU A 47 14.52 -8.58 2.10
C GLU A 47 13.11 -8.35 1.54
N THR A 48 12.43 -7.33 2.02
CA THR A 48 11.14 -6.96 1.47
C THR A 48 11.46 -6.46 0.07
N GLN A 49 10.90 -7.12 -0.94
CA GLN A 49 10.91 -6.53 -2.26
C GLN A 49 10.10 -5.23 -2.14
N VAL A 50 10.80 -4.10 -2.03
CA VAL A 50 10.18 -2.79 -1.88
C VAL A 50 9.49 -2.50 -3.20
N CYS A 51 8.16 -2.62 -3.20
CA CYS A 51 7.36 -2.20 -4.32
C CYS A 51 6.96 -0.74 -4.07
N PRO A 52 7.35 0.21 -4.95
CA PRO A 52 7.00 1.63 -4.83
C PRO A 52 5.51 1.86 -4.55
N LEU A 53 4.64 1.07 -5.18
CA LEU A 53 3.20 1.17 -5.01
C LEU A 53 2.76 0.87 -3.57
N HIS A 54 3.27 -0.20 -2.96
CA HIS A 54 2.97 -0.53 -1.55
C HIS A 54 3.50 0.53 -0.60
N LYS A 55 4.69 1.07 -0.87
CA LYS A 55 5.28 2.14 -0.04
C LYS A 55 4.48 3.43 -0.14
N ALA A 56 4.00 3.77 -1.34
CA ALA A 56 3.14 4.93 -1.53
C ALA A 56 1.81 4.79 -0.78
N ILE A 57 1.23 3.58 -0.74
CA ILE A 57 0.02 3.30 0.05
C ILE A 57 0.30 3.48 1.54
N GLU A 58 1.41 2.95 2.04
CA GLU A 58 1.80 3.03 3.45
C GLU A 58 2.06 4.48 3.91
N LEU A 59 2.65 5.30 3.03
CA LEU A 59 2.89 6.72 3.30
C LEU A 59 1.64 7.60 3.05
N GLU A 60 0.49 6.99 2.73
CA GLU A 60 -0.77 7.66 2.44
C GLU A 60 -0.64 8.74 1.33
N LEU A 61 0.07 8.42 0.23
CA LEU A 61 0.22 9.38 -0.86
C LEU A 61 -1.10 9.62 -1.60
N SER A 62 -1.20 10.77 -2.26
CA SER A 62 -2.39 11.13 -3.03
C SER A 62 -2.73 10.07 -4.09
N THR A 63 -4.01 9.90 -4.37
CA THR A 63 -4.51 8.97 -5.39
C THR A 63 -3.95 9.23 -6.79
N ASP A 64 -3.61 10.48 -7.12
CA ASP A 64 -2.93 10.81 -8.38
C ASP A 64 -1.54 10.16 -8.49
N VAL A 65 -0.78 10.18 -7.39
CA VAL A 65 0.52 9.50 -7.29
C VAL A 65 0.33 7.99 -7.37
N ILE A 66 -0.65 7.44 -6.65
CA ILE A 66 -0.98 6.00 -6.72
C ILE A 66 -1.36 5.59 -8.14
N ALA A 67 -2.21 6.35 -8.84
CA ALA A 67 -2.62 6.08 -10.21
C ALA A 67 -1.43 6.16 -11.20
N SER A 68 -0.54 7.13 -11.00
CA SER A 68 0.70 7.26 -11.77
C SER A 68 1.62 6.05 -11.58
N LEU A 69 1.79 5.60 -10.33
CA LEU A 69 2.57 4.42 -9.99
C LEU A 69 1.95 3.14 -10.56
N ILE A 70 0.62 2.98 -10.51
CA ILE A 70 -0.08 1.86 -11.15
C ILE A 70 0.17 1.81 -12.66
N SER A 71 0.23 2.97 -13.31
CA SER A 71 0.46 3.06 -14.76
C SER A 71 1.90 2.68 -15.15
N THR A 72 2.84 2.85 -14.22
CA THR A 72 4.29 2.67 -14.45
C THR A 72 4.80 1.32 -13.93
N PHE A 73 4.22 0.82 -12.85
CA PHE A 73 4.63 -0.39 -12.14
C PHE A 73 3.58 -1.50 -12.23
N ALA A 74 3.99 -2.74 -11.97
CA ALA A 74 3.09 -3.89 -12.04
C ALA A 74 2.14 -3.92 -10.84
N ILE A 75 0.90 -3.44 -11.01
CA ILE A 75 -0.16 -3.52 -9.97
C ILE A 75 -0.42 -4.95 -9.44
N ARG A 76 -0.06 -5.97 -10.24
CA ARG A 76 -0.19 -7.39 -9.93
C ARG A 76 0.97 -7.96 -9.11
N GLN A 77 1.96 -7.12 -8.79
CA GLN A 77 3.11 -7.55 -8.00
C GLN A 77 2.65 -7.96 -6.61
N LYS A 78 3.12 -9.14 -6.20
CA LYS A 78 2.94 -9.66 -4.86
C LYS A 78 4.24 -9.50 -4.11
N VAL A 79 4.23 -8.70 -3.05
CA VAL A 79 5.32 -8.65 -2.08
C VAL A 79 5.05 -9.68 -0.98
N ASN A 80 6.08 -10.12 -0.26
CA ASN A 80 6.02 -10.94 0.98
C ASN A 80 4.79 -11.85 1.16
N LEU A 81 4.88 -13.19 1.18
CA LEU A 81 3.72 -14.06 1.47
C LEU A 81 2.47 -13.85 0.56
N GLY A 82 2.57 -13.08 -0.53
CA GLY A 82 1.49 -12.91 -1.51
C GLY A 82 0.69 -11.61 -1.44
N TRP A 83 1.14 -10.60 -0.68
CA TRP A 83 0.43 -9.33 -0.53
C TRP A 83 0.44 -8.49 -1.82
N THR A 84 -0.74 -8.27 -2.39
CA THR A 84 -0.97 -7.31 -3.47
C THR A 84 -1.20 -5.91 -2.91
N ALA A 85 -1.21 -4.90 -3.78
CA ALA A 85 -1.54 -3.52 -3.39
C ALA A 85 -2.92 -3.44 -2.71
N LEU A 86 -3.93 -4.14 -3.23
CA LEU A 86 -5.27 -4.13 -2.65
C LEU A 86 -5.28 -4.72 -1.23
N LEU A 87 -4.66 -5.88 -1.05
CA LEU A 87 -4.54 -6.51 0.27
C LEU A 87 -3.78 -5.61 1.25
N TRP A 88 -2.77 -4.88 0.77
CA TRP A 88 -2.02 -3.92 1.58
C TRP A 88 -2.91 -2.78 2.08
N ILE A 89 -3.72 -2.18 1.20
CA ILE A 89 -4.68 -1.13 1.57
C ILE A 89 -5.68 -1.64 2.60
N CYS A 90 -6.26 -2.83 2.39
CA CYS A 90 -7.24 -3.39 3.32
C CYS A 90 -6.68 -3.61 4.74
N ARG A 91 -5.36 -3.74 4.87
CA ARG A 91 -4.65 -3.94 6.14
C ARG A 91 -4.26 -2.63 6.83
N THR A 92 -4.22 -1.49 6.14
CA THR A 92 -3.81 -0.23 6.79
C THR A 92 -4.76 0.16 7.91
N ASP A 93 -4.28 0.95 8.87
CA ASP A 93 -5.09 1.36 10.02
C ASP A 93 -6.33 2.17 9.61
N ASN A 94 -6.31 2.80 8.43
CA ASN A 94 -7.41 3.56 7.86
C ASN A 94 -7.50 3.33 6.33
N PRO A 95 -8.21 2.28 5.87
CA PRO A 95 -8.31 2.01 4.44
C PRO A 95 -9.11 3.11 3.74
N SER A 96 -8.53 3.76 2.73
CA SER A 96 -9.22 4.81 1.96
C SER A 96 -10.11 4.21 0.88
N TYR A 97 -11.35 4.70 0.81
CA TYR A 97 -12.28 4.37 -0.29
C TYR A 97 -11.70 4.79 -1.65
N GLU A 98 -11.10 5.98 -1.75
CA GLU A 98 -10.56 6.49 -3.00
C GLU A 98 -9.38 5.63 -3.47
N THR A 99 -8.46 5.27 -2.57
CA THR A 99 -7.30 4.42 -2.92
C THR A 99 -7.74 3.00 -3.30
N LEU A 100 -8.70 2.41 -2.59
CA LEU A 100 -9.30 1.13 -2.96
C LEU A 100 -9.93 1.18 -4.36
N SER A 101 -10.69 2.25 -4.64
CA SER A 101 -11.36 2.44 -5.93
C SER A 101 -10.35 2.55 -7.07
N VAL A 102 -9.29 3.35 -6.91
CA VAL A 102 -8.23 3.49 -7.93
C VAL A 102 -7.56 2.15 -8.23
N VAL A 103 -7.25 1.34 -7.21
CA VAL A 103 -6.65 0.02 -7.40
C VAL A 103 -7.62 -0.97 -8.05
N LEU A 104 -8.89 -0.98 -7.64
CA LEU A 104 -9.92 -1.88 -8.18
C LEU A 104 -10.35 -1.50 -9.59
N ASP A 105 -10.35 -0.21 -9.94
CA ASP A 105 -10.62 0.25 -11.30
C ASP A 105 -9.52 -0.22 -12.27
N ALA A 106 -8.26 -0.20 -11.81
CA ALA A 106 -7.12 -0.68 -12.58
C ALA A 106 -7.00 -2.20 -12.62
N TRP A 107 -7.38 -2.90 -11.55
CA TRP A 107 -7.36 -4.36 -11.46
C TRP A 107 -8.54 -4.92 -10.64
N PRO A 108 -9.72 -5.11 -11.27
CA PRO A 108 -10.91 -5.57 -10.56
C PRO A 108 -10.76 -6.95 -9.91
N ASP A 109 -10.04 -7.86 -10.58
CA ASP A 109 -9.80 -9.22 -10.08
C ASP A 109 -8.94 -9.24 -8.80
N ALA A 110 -8.29 -8.13 -8.43
CA ALA A 110 -7.56 -8.01 -7.16
C ALA A 110 -8.45 -8.33 -5.95
N ALA A 111 -9.76 -8.10 -6.03
CA ALA A 111 -10.72 -8.43 -4.98
C ALA A 111 -10.72 -9.92 -4.61
N ARG A 112 -10.28 -10.79 -5.53
CA ARG A 112 -10.20 -12.26 -5.37
C ARG A 112 -8.85 -12.74 -4.86
N GLU A 113 -7.89 -11.82 -4.71
CA GLU A 113 -6.56 -12.18 -4.23
C GLU A 113 -6.61 -12.65 -2.77
N ASN A 114 -5.60 -13.40 -2.36
CA ASN A 114 -5.55 -13.97 -1.02
C ASN A 114 -4.10 -13.99 -0.52
N ALA A 115 -3.87 -13.43 0.67
CA ALA A 115 -2.59 -13.47 1.37
C ALA A 115 -2.47 -14.67 2.32
N GLY A 116 -2.71 -15.88 1.78
CA GLY A 116 -2.62 -17.14 2.52
C GLY A 116 -3.54 -17.19 3.75
N SER A 117 -2.97 -17.23 4.95
CA SER A 117 -3.74 -17.29 6.19
C SER A 117 -4.40 -15.96 6.56
N ALA A 118 -3.99 -14.84 5.94
CA ALA A 118 -4.60 -13.54 6.20
C ALA A 118 -5.97 -13.37 5.53
N GLY A 119 -6.27 -14.19 4.50
CA GLY A 119 -7.53 -14.19 3.79
C GLY A 119 -7.58 -13.24 2.59
N THR A 120 -8.80 -12.98 2.14
CA THR A 120 -9.11 -12.13 0.98
C THR A 120 -9.27 -10.66 1.39
N PRO A 121 -9.32 -9.70 0.44
CA PRO A 121 -9.63 -8.30 0.73
C PRO A 121 -10.89 -8.12 1.58
N LEU A 122 -11.95 -8.89 1.32
CA LEU A 122 -13.18 -8.80 2.11
C LEU A 122 -12.95 -9.23 3.56
N HIS A 123 -12.19 -10.31 3.79
CA HIS A 123 -11.84 -10.75 5.15
C HIS A 123 -11.09 -9.63 5.90
N LEU A 124 -10.10 -9.02 5.27
CA LEU A 124 -9.28 -7.96 5.88
C LEU A 124 -10.11 -6.72 6.20
N ILE A 125 -10.96 -6.27 5.27
CA ILE A 125 -11.84 -5.12 5.50
C ILE A 125 -12.81 -5.40 6.65
N CYS A 126 -13.40 -6.60 6.72
CA CYS A 126 -14.31 -6.96 7.82
C CYS A 126 -13.61 -7.04 9.19
N LEU A 127 -12.31 -7.32 9.22
CA LEU A 127 -11.51 -7.36 10.45
C LEU A 127 -10.96 -5.99 10.85
N ASN A 128 -11.05 -4.99 9.97
CA ASN A 128 -10.49 -3.66 10.19
C ASN A 128 -11.53 -2.76 10.86
N GLU A 129 -11.28 -2.36 12.11
CA GLU A 129 -12.21 -1.56 12.91
C GLU A 129 -12.46 -0.16 12.34
N SER A 130 -11.52 0.38 11.54
CA SER A 130 -11.64 1.68 10.89
C SER A 130 -12.28 1.61 9.50
N ALA A 131 -12.56 0.41 8.98
CA ALA A 131 -13.19 0.28 7.68
C ALA A 131 -14.62 0.86 7.70
N SER A 132 -14.92 1.65 6.67
CA SER A 132 -16.24 2.23 6.48
C SER A 132 -17.15 1.32 5.64
N LEU A 133 -18.45 1.65 5.59
CA LEU A 133 -19.37 0.94 4.70
C LEU A 133 -19.03 1.17 3.23
N GLU A 134 -18.44 2.32 2.88
CA GLU A 134 -17.97 2.61 1.52
C GLU A 134 -16.81 1.69 1.12
N THR A 135 -15.83 1.47 2.01
CA THR A 135 -14.69 0.57 1.74
C THR A 135 -15.12 -0.89 1.66
N LEU A 136 -16.07 -1.30 2.51
CA LEU A 136 -16.71 -2.62 2.42
C LEU A 136 -17.45 -2.78 1.09
N SER A 137 -18.24 -1.77 0.71
CA SER A 137 -19.06 -1.79 -0.50
C SER A 137 -18.20 -1.86 -1.75
N VAL A 138 -17.10 -1.11 -1.84
CA VAL A 138 -16.25 -1.14 -3.04
C VAL A 138 -15.60 -2.51 -3.24
N VAL A 139 -15.10 -3.13 -2.18
CA VAL A 139 -14.50 -4.48 -2.25
C VAL A 139 -15.55 -5.54 -2.57
N LEU A 140 -16.72 -5.48 -1.92
CA LEU A 140 -17.80 -6.45 -2.17
C LEU A 140 -18.42 -6.28 -3.56
N ASN A 141 -18.51 -5.06 -4.09
CA ASN A 141 -19.00 -4.83 -5.45
C ASN A 141 -18.04 -5.38 -6.51
N ALA A 142 -16.73 -5.34 -6.26
CA ALA A 142 -15.73 -5.93 -7.14
C ALA A 142 -15.79 -7.47 -7.13
N TRP A 143 -16.17 -8.09 -6.00
CA TRP A 143 -16.40 -9.53 -5.92
C TRP A 143 -17.57 -9.91 -4.99
N PRO A 144 -18.81 -9.92 -5.49
CA PRO A 144 -20.00 -10.15 -4.65
C PRO A 144 -20.06 -11.55 -4.02
N GLU A 145 -19.47 -12.57 -4.67
CA GLU A 145 -19.48 -13.93 -4.13
C GLU A 145 -18.59 -14.10 -2.89
N ALA A 146 -17.69 -13.14 -2.61
CA ALA A 146 -16.83 -13.16 -1.44
C ALA A 146 -17.59 -13.29 -0.11
N ALA A 147 -18.83 -12.79 -0.04
CA ALA A 147 -19.67 -12.89 1.16
C ALA A 147 -20.13 -14.33 1.48
N ARG A 148 -19.81 -15.31 0.63
CA ARG A 148 -20.14 -16.72 0.82
C ARG A 148 -18.94 -17.61 1.10
N GLU A 149 -17.73 -17.06 1.07
CA GLU A 149 -16.52 -17.76 1.50
C GLU A 149 -16.43 -17.84 3.02
#